data_AF-A0A4Z0A883-F1
#
_entry.id   AF-A0A4Z0A883-F1
#
_cell.length_a   1.000
_cell.length_b   1.000
_cell.length_c   1.000
_cell.angle_alpha   90.00
_cell.angle_beta   90.00
_cell.angle_gamma   90.00
#
_symmetry.space_group_name_H-M   'P 1'
#
loop_
_entity.id
_entity.type
_entity.pdbx_description
1 polymer ?
#
loop_
_entity_poly.entity_id
_entity_poly.type
_entity_poly.pdbx_seq_one_letter_code
_entity_poly.pdbx_strand_id
1 'polypeptide(L)'
;MSQSPQAQTEQTELASLVLHSKTALQQGEALCLRASSSSNASAQDAFDLLALNARVRWISDAVIEQLKLAASVAKTIEERRTKLEKQTQDWDTVRAQWTTSLDTLLESLGSQVVPPDFHDSMSDSSIFGSQFSEPEMDHSNHTSEPGHSPTLTIRHTNGNGRHKSKKDKDLNDRTRWKTLRDFVDERAIEDAIETIEAERVALDDVLASTADYPSTLHDTLSTIRDALPRACQSIRVDEVLTKQEDLSATMAEQLESLAEHYDKMEGALQEHEAGEVFGEDDLQDMQRDTNELPAIVSELDESCAAIERRRDELLSAKHEAEHSLEILCTTLDNLDELGDIMGEMLEQQQRAENGLRIYISIYSSLKSCLIGLRHIKAPS
;
A
#
# COMPACT_ATOMS: atom_id res chain seq x y z
N MET A 1 83.58 13.27 56.33
CA MET A 1 82.37 12.60 56.84
C MET A 1 82.05 11.51 55.85
N SER A 2 82.40 10.28 56.17
CA SER A 2 82.18 9.11 55.31
C SER A 2 80.73 8.67 55.52
N GLN A 3 79.88 8.83 54.49
CA GLN A 3 78.56 8.21 54.48
C GLN A 3 78.76 6.68 54.58
N SER A 4 78.04 6.05 55.51
CA SER A 4 78.03 4.60 55.63
C SER A 4 77.38 3.98 54.37
N PRO A 5 77.90 2.86 53.84
CA PRO A 5 77.39 2.23 52.62
C PRO A 5 75.91 1.78 52.70
N GLN A 6 75.33 1.64 53.90
CA GLN A 6 73.90 1.33 54.07
C GLN A 6 72.99 2.46 53.58
N ALA A 7 73.27 3.72 53.91
CA ALA A 7 72.43 4.86 53.54
C ALA A 7 72.35 5.12 52.03
N GLN A 8 73.36 4.68 51.25
CA GLN A 8 73.32 4.79 49.77
C GLN A 8 72.44 3.71 49.13
N THR A 9 72.27 2.57 49.81
CA THR A 9 71.49 1.44 49.30
C THR A 9 69.99 1.72 49.50
N GLU A 10 69.63 2.21 50.69
CA GLU A 10 68.26 2.64 51.05
C GLU A 10 67.77 3.79 50.14
N GLN A 11 68.62 4.77 49.84
CA GLN A 11 68.28 5.86 48.91
C GLN A 11 67.96 5.37 47.50
N THR A 12 68.66 4.32 47.03
CA THR A 12 68.45 3.75 45.69
C THR A 12 67.15 2.94 45.63
N GLU A 13 66.81 2.24 46.72
CA GLU A 13 65.57 1.48 46.85
C GLU A 13 64.34 2.41 46.91
N LEU A 14 64.38 3.45 47.74
CA LEU A 14 63.30 4.42 47.89
C LEU A 14 63.02 5.18 46.57
N ALA A 15 64.07 5.58 45.86
CA ALA A 15 63.94 6.19 44.54
C ALA A 15 63.30 5.24 43.51
N SER A 16 63.55 3.93 43.61
CA SER A 16 62.91 2.92 42.77
C SER A 16 61.43 2.75 43.09
N LEU A 17 61.05 2.77 44.38
CA LEU A 17 59.65 2.70 44.82
C LEU A 17 58.86 3.92 44.34
N VAL A 18 59.42 5.12 44.49
CA VAL A 18 58.82 6.37 43.96
C VAL A 18 58.62 6.28 42.45
N LEU A 19 59.62 5.79 41.71
CA LEU A 19 59.52 5.63 40.26
C LEU A 19 58.42 4.63 39.87
N HIS A 20 58.28 3.52 40.60
CA HIS A 20 57.22 2.55 40.36
C HIS A 20 55.83 3.14 40.63
N SER A 21 55.67 3.83 41.77
CA SER A 21 54.44 4.54 42.11
C SER A 21 54.07 5.59 41.07
N LYS A 22 55.04 6.38 40.60
CA LYS A 22 54.82 7.37 39.55
C LYS A 22 54.35 6.73 38.25
N THR A 23 54.96 5.60 37.88
CA THR A 23 54.61 4.88 36.65
C THR A 23 53.19 4.32 36.74
N ALA A 24 52.82 3.73 37.89
CA ALA A 24 51.47 3.23 38.14
C ALA A 24 50.43 4.36 38.11
N LEU A 25 50.71 5.50 38.74
CA LEU A 25 49.83 6.68 38.69
C LEU A 25 49.63 7.17 37.25
N GLN A 26 50.71 7.35 36.48
CA GLN A 26 50.61 7.79 35.07
C GLN A 26 49.81 6.82 34.20
N GLN A 27 49.95 5.51 34.44
CA GLN A 27 49.14 4.49 33.77
C GLN A 27 47.67 4.60 34.18
N GLY A 28 47.37 4.74 35.48
CA GLY A 28 46.02 4.92 36.00
C GLY A 28 45.35 6.17 35.44
N GLU A 29 46.05 7.30 35.39
CA GLU A 29 45.57 8.55 34.79
C GLU A 29 45.19 8.36 33.32
N ALA A 30 46.06 7.69 32.54
CA ALA A 30 45.79 7.43 31.12
C ALA A 30 44.55 6.55 30.92
N LEU A 31 44.36 5.53 31.77
CA LEU A 31 43.18 4.66 31.74
C LEU A 31 41.90 5.42 32.11
N CYS A 32 41.95 6.24 33.17
CA CYS A 32 40.80 7.05 33.60
C CYS A 32 40.41 8.10 32.56
N LEU A 33 41.39 8.76 31.91
CA LEU A 33 41.13 9.69 30.82
C LEU A 33 40.48 8.99 29.61
N ARG A 34 40.95 7.78 29.25
CA ARG A 34 40.36 6.97 28.18
C ARG A 34 38.92 6.55 28.52
N ALA A 35 38.71 6.04 29.73
CA ALA A 35 37.39 5.65 30.23
C ALA A 35 36.41 6.83 30.25
N SER A 36 36.85 8.01 30.72
CA SER A 36 36.04 9.23 30.71
C SER A 36 35.66 9.67 29.29
N SER A 37 36.62 9.64 28.36
CA SER A 37 36.33 9.93 26.94
C SER A 37 35.32 8.94 26.35
N SER A 38 35.45 7.65 26.67
CA SER A 38 34.54 6.60 26.21
C SER A 38 33.14 6.73 26.84
N SER A 39 33.06 7.06 28.13
CA SER A 39 31.81 7.29 28.85
C SER A 39 31.06 8.52 28.29
N ASN A 40 31.77 9.62 28.05
CA ASN A 40 31.19 10.81 27.40
C ASN A 40 30.68 10.51 25.99
N ALA A 41 31.42 9.73 25.20
CA ALA A 41 30.97 9.30 23.88
C ALA A 41 29.74 8.37 23.98
N SER A 42 29.71 7.48 24.98
CA SER A 42 28.57 6.59 25.26
C SER A 42 27.30 7.38 25.58
N ALA A 43 27.40 8.47 26.34
CA ALA A 43 26.27 9.35 26.62
C ALA A 43 25.69 9.99 25.35
N GLN A 44 26.55 10.41 24.41
CA GLN A 44 26.11 10.92 23.12
C GLN A 44 25.48 9.81 22.25
N ASP A 45 26.13 8.64 22.17
CA ASP A 45 25.63 7.48 21.41
C ASP A 45 24.28 6.99 21.96
N ALA A 46 24.10 7.03 23.29
CA ALA A 46 22.85 6.75 23.97
C ALA A 46 21.74 7.74 23.61
N PHE A 47 22.03 9.04 23.59
CA PHE A 47 21.07 10.06 23.18
C PHE A 47 20.63 9.87 21.72
N ASP A 48 21.59 9.65 20.82
CA ASP A 48 21.32 9.39 19.41
C ASP A 48 20.46 8.14 19.24
N LEU A 49 20.77 7.06 19.95
CA LEU A 49 20.01 5.81 19.94
C LEU A 49 18.57 6.03 20.42
N LEU A 50 18.35 6.79 21.50
CA LEU A 50 17.01 7.11 21.99
C LEU A 50 16.21 7.93 20.98
N ALA A 51 16.83 8.94 20.36
CA ALA A 51 16.21 9.75 19.32
C ALA A 51 15.83 8.90 18.09
N LEU A 52 16.73 7.99 17.69
CA LEU A 52 16.52 7.09 16.57
C LEU A 52 15.40 6.08 16.86
N ASN A 53 15.39 5.46 18.04
CA ASN A 53 14.33 4.56 18.48
C ASN A 53 12.97 5.26 18.53
N ALA A 54 12.92 6.50 19.03
CA ALA A 54 11.70 7.30 19.02
C ALA A 54 11.21 7.56 17.59
N ARG A 55 12.12 7.86 16.66
CA ARG A 55 11.80 8.05 15.23
C ARG A 55 11.30 6.78 14.58
N VAL A 56 11.97 5.64 14.77
CA VAL A 56 11.56 4.33 14.27
C VAL A 56 10.15 4.01 14.77
N ARG A 57 9.90 4.16 16.07
CA ARG A 57 8.58 3.93 16.66
C ARG A 57 7.51 4.84 16.06
N TRP A 58 7.79 6.14 15.95
CA TRP A 58 6.85 7.10 15.41
C TRP A 58 6.47 6.78 13.96
N ILE A 59 7.44 6.43 13.11
CA ILE A 59 7.18 6.03 11.72
C ILE A 59 6.41 4.71 11.67
N SER A 60 6.80 3.69 12.44
CA SER A 60 6.08 2.42 12.50
C SER A 60 4.61 2.60 12.91
N ASP A 61 4.36 3.40 13.95
CA ASP A 61 3.00 3.70 14.42
C ASP A 61 2.21 4.43 13.32
N ALA A 62 2.83 5.40 12.61
CA ALA A 62 2.21 6.09 11.50
C ALA A 62 1.87 5.16 10.33
N VAL A 63 2.78 4.25 9.94
CA VAL A 63 2.55 3.23 8.90
C VAL A 63 1.36 2.34 9.28
N ILE A 64 1.29 1.89 10.53
CA ILE A 64 0.17 1.06 11.03
C ILE A 64 -1.16 1.82 10.91
N GLU A 65 -1.20 3.10 11.25
CA GLU A 65 -2.41 3.91 11.09
C GLU A 65 -2.80 4.10 9.61
N GLN A 66 -1.83 4.30 8.71
CA GLN A 66 -2.11 4.36 7.27
C GLN A 66 -2.63 3.03 6.74
N LEU A 67 -2.07 1.89 7.17
CA LEU A 67 -2.56 0.56 6.79
C LEU A 67 -3.99 0.32 7.27
N LYS A 68 -4.37 0.83 8.46
CA LYS A 68 -5.77 0.76 8.93
C LYS A 68 -6.71 1.58 8.06
N LEU A 69 -6.28 2.79 7.67
CA LEU A 69 -7.05 3.62 6.74
C LEU A 69 -7.21 2.92 5.39
N ALA A 70 -6.13 2.40 4.84
CA ALA A 70 -6.14 1.67 3.58
C ALA A 70 -7.05 0.42 3.65
N ALA A 71 -7.01 -0.34 4.75
CA ALA A 71 -7.93 -1.45 4.99
C ALA A 71 -9.41 -1.01 4.99
N SER A 72 -9.72 0.17 5.54
CA SER A 72 -11.09 0.71 5.52
C SER A 72 -11.55 1.11 4.11
N VAL A 73 -10.63 1.62 3.28
CA VAL A 73 -10.91 1.94 1.88
C VAL A 73 -11.08 0.66 1.06
N ALA A 74 -10.22 -0.34 1.25
CA ALA A 74 -10.36 -1.66 0.62
C ALA A 74 -11.74 -2.27 0.92
N LYS A 75 -12.17 -2.23 2.18
CA LYS A 75 -13.51 -2.65 2.60
C LYS A 75 -14.62 -1.85 1.89
N THR A 76 -14.45 -0.54 1.74
CA THR A 76 -15.41 0.31 1.05
C THR A 76 -15.51 -0.05 -0.44
N ILE A 77 -14.40 -0.38 -1.10
CA ILE A 77 -14.38 -0.84 -2.50
C ILE A 77 -15.13 -2.17 -2.60
N GLU A 78 -14.86 -3.12 -1.70
CA GLU A 78 -15.55 -4.42 -1.65
C GLU A 78 -17.08 -4.26 -1.46
N GLU A 79 -17.51 -3.41 -0.53
CA GLU A 79 -18.93 -3.12 -0.30
C GLU A 79 -19.61 -2.47 -1.53
N ARG A 80 -18.92 -1.55 -2.21
CA ARG A 80 -19.43 -0.92 -3.44
C ARG A 80 -19.54 -1.93 -4.58
N ARG A 81 -18.52 -2.77 -4.75
CA ARG A 81 -18.49 -3.83 -5.76
C ARG A 81 -19.64 -4.82 -5.56
N THR A 82 -19.77 -5.39 -4.37
CA THR A 82 -20.84 -6.36 -4.06
C THR A 82 -22.24 -5.75 -4.25
N LYS A 83 -22.41 -4.46 -3.91
CA LYS A 83 -23.64 -3.73 -4.21
C LYS A 83 -23.87 -3.58 -5.72
N LEU A 84 -22.83 -3.25 -6.49
CA LEU A 84 -22.91 -3.08 -7.94
C LEU A 84 -23.25 -4.39 -8.65
N GLU A 85 -22.63 -5.50 -8.25
CA GLU A 85 -22.93 -6.85 -8.75
C GLU A 85 -24.39 -7.23 -8.48
N LYS A 86 -24.86 -7.01 -7.25
CA LYS A 86 -26.26 -7.27 -6.89
C LYS A 86 -27.23 -6.44 -7.72
N GLN A 87 -26.96 -5.15 -7.88
CA GLN A 87 -27.79 -4.28 -8.71
C GLN A 87 -27.83 -4.78 -10.15
N THR A 88 -26.67 -5.13 -10.72
CA THR A 88 -26.57 -5.67 -12.08
C THR A 88 -27.41 -6.94 -12.23
N GLN A 89 -27.33 -7.87 -11.28
CA GLN A 89 -28.13 -9.10 -11.28
C GLN A 89 -29.65 -8.85 -11.16
N ASP A 90 -30.06 -7.94 -10.28
CA ASP A 90 -31.46 -7.53 -10.14
C ASP A 90 -31.98 -6.92 -11.45
N TRP A 91 -31.15 -6.09 -12.11
CA TRP A 91 -31.48 -5.49 -13.39
C TRP A 91 -31.54 -6.50 -14.53
N ASP A 92 -30.62 -7.45 -14.59
CA ASP A 92 -30.65 -8.54 -15.57
C ASP A 92 -31.91 -9.38 -15.45
N THR A 93 -32.36 -9.63 -14.21
CA THR A 93 -33.62 -10.34 -13.95
C THR A 93 -34.83 -9.56 -14.47
N VAL A 94 -34.88 -8.24 -14.23
CA VAL A 94 -35.96 -7.37 -14.72
C VAL A 94 -35.92 -7.25 -16.24
N ARG A 95 -34.73 -7.11 -16.83
CA ARG A 95 -34.52 -7.04 -18.27
C ARG A 95 -35.01 -8.32 -18.95
N ALA A 96 -34.61 -9.50 -18.47
CA ALA A 96 -35.05 -10.78 -19.03
C ALA A 96 -36.58 -10.94 -19.02
N GLN A 97 -37.23 -10.56 -17.92
CA GLN A 97 -38.70 -10.54 -17.82
C GLN A 97 -39.33 -9.57 -18.83
N TRP A 98 -38.70 -8.42 -19.02
CA TRP A 98 -39.20 -7.37 -19.90
C TRP A 98 -39.01 -7.72 -21.38
N THR A 99 -37.86 -8.26 -21.79
CA THR A 99 -37.65 -8.77 -23.15
C THR A 99 -38.68 -9.84 -23.49
N THR A 100 -38.91 -10.80 -22.58
CA THR A 100 -39.98 -11.81 -22.76
C THR A 100 -41.37 -11.17 -22.89
N SER A 101 -41.64 -10.10 -22.13
CA SER A 101 -42.91 -9.36 -22.22
C SER A 101 -43.04 -8.56 -23.52
N LEU A 102 -41.94 -8.01 -24.04
CA LEU A 102 -41.89 -7.31 -25.31
C LEU A 102 -42.17 -8.27 -26.46
N ASP A 103 -41.53 -9.44 -26.47
CA ASP A 103 -41.73 -10.47 -27.49
C ASP A 103 -43.19 -10.92 -27.57
N THR A 104 -43.81 -11.20 -26.41
CA THR A 104 -45.23 -11.56 -26.35
C THR A 104 -46.15 -10.42 -26.80
N LEU A 105 -45.78 -9.15 -26.56
CA LEU A 105 -46.54 -7.99 -27.01
C LEU A 105 -46.42 -7.78 -28.52
N LEU A 106 -45.22 -7.88 -29.08
CA LEU A 106 -44.98 -7.79 -30.53
C LEU A 106 -45.69 -8.92 -31.26
N GLU A 107 -45.68 -10.14 -30.72
CA GLU A 107 -46.44 -11.27 -31.25
C GLU A 107 -47.97 -11.01 -31.20
N SER A 108 -48.47 -10.45 -30.10
CA SER A 108 -49.87 -10.05 -29.97
C SER A 108 -50.27 -8.94 -30.94
N LEU A 109 -49.44 -7.91 -31.14
CA LEU A 109 -49.66 -6.86 -32.13
C LEU A 109 -49.63 -7.39 -33.56
N GLY A 110 -48.77 -8.37 -33.85
CA GLY A 110 -48.73 -9.07 -35.13
C GLY A 110 -50.00 -9.89 -35.42
N SER A 111 -50.73 -10.30 -34.40
CA SER A 111 -52.03 -11.00 -34.57
C SER A 111 -53.21 -10.04 -34.81
N GLN A 112 -53.04 -8.75 -34.55
CA GLN A 112 -54.09 -7.74 -34.69
C GLN A 112 -54.02 -7.07 -36.06
N VAL A 113 -55.05 -7.35 -36.86
CA VAL A 113 -55.13 -6.91 -38.25
C VAL A 113 -55.86 -5.56 -38.34
N VAL A 114 -55.25 -4.59 -39.03
CA VAL A 114 -55.80 -3.24 -39.23
C VAL A 114 -56.59 -3.18 -40.54
N PRO A 115 -57.88 -2.76 -40.51
CA PRO A 115 -58.68 -2.62 -41.72
C PRO A 115 -58.07 -1.63 -42.74
N PRO A 116 -58.20 -1.89 -44.06
CA PRO A 116 -57.71 -1.03 -45.15
C PRO A 116 -58.11 0.45 -45.05
N ASP A 117 -59.35 0.70 -44.61
CA ASP A 117 -59.93 2.04 -44.54
C ASP A 117 -59.15 3.03 -43.64
N PHE A 118 -58.34 2.52 -42.70
CA PHE A 118 -57.52 3.33 -41.79
C PHE A 118 -56.17 3.75 -42.37
N HIS A 119 -55.65 3.08 -43.40
CA HIS A 119 -54.34 3.39 -43.98
C HIS A 119 -54.42 3.87 -45.43
N ASP A 120 -55.48 3.53 -46.17
CA ASP A 120 -55.68 4.04 -47.53
C ASP A 120 -56.19 5.49 -47.55
N SER A 121 -56.89 5.94 -46.50
CA SER A 121 -57.38 7.32 -46.36
C SER A 121 -56.30 8.35 -46.00
N MET A 122 -55.08 7.90 -45.66
CA MET A 122 -53.98 8.77 -45.20
C MET A 122 -52.93 9.10 -46.26
N SER A 123 -53.04 8.58 -47.50
CA SER A 123 -52.13 8.98 -48.58
C SER A 123 -52.30 10.44 -49.03
N ASP A 124 -53.42 11.10 -48.69
CA ASP A 124 -53.70 12.51 -49.04
C ASP A 124 -53.74 13.48 -47.84
N SER A 125 -53.55 13.02 -46.59
CA SER A 125 -53.50 13.91 -45.42
C SER A 125 -52.48 13.43 -44.37
N SER A 126 -51.21 13.74 -44.63
CA SER A 126 -50.10 13.56 -43.69
C SER A 126 -50.33 14.41 -42.42
N ILE A 127 -50.65 13.74 -41.31
CA ILE A 127 -50.71 14.35 -39.95
C ILE A 127 -49.50 13.95 -39.08
N PHE A 128 -48.67 13.01 -39.53
CA PHE A 128 -47.36 12.73 -38.97
C PHE A 128 -46.31 13.24 -39.96
N GLY A 129 -45.53 14.21 -39.51
CA GLY A 129 -44.77 15.14 -40.36
C GLY A 129 -43.82 14.47 -41.35
N SER A 130 -43.85 14.96 -42.59
CA SER A 130 -42.83 14.70 -43.59
C SER A 130 -41.48 15.25 -43.11
N GLN A 131 -40.52 14.38 -42.81
CA GLN A 131 -39.12 14.76 -42.90
C GLN A 131 -38.80 14.98 -44.38
N PHE A 132 -38.73 16.25 -44.78
CA PHE A 132 -38.19 16.65 -46.06
C PHE A 132 -36.72 16.19 -46.13
N SER A 133 -36.43 15.23 -47.01
CA SER A 133 -35.09 15.05 -47.54
C SER A 133 -35.01 15.84 -48.84
N GLU A 134 -34.22 16.92 -48.85
CA GLU A 134 -33.88 17.68 -50.04
C GLU A 134 -33.09 16.81 -51.03
N PRO A 135 -33.46 16.78 -52.33
CA PRO A 135 -32.64 16.14 -53.35
C PRO A 135 -31.67 17.17 -53.96
N GLU A 136 -30.38 17.06 -53.64
CA GLU A 136 -29.33 17.68 -54.45
C GLU A 136 -29.15 16.90 -55.76
N MET A 137 -29.22 17.63 -56.87
CA MET A 137 -28.92 17.13 -58.21
C MET A 137 -27.43 17.21 -58.51
N ASP A 138 -27.00 16.20 -59.28
CA ASP A 138 -25.95 16.21 -60.31
C ASP A 138 -24.46 16.16 -59.90
N HIS A 139 -23.80 15.03 -60.19
CA HIS A 139 -23.02 14.87 -61.43
C HIS A 139 -22.30 13.50 -61.53
N SER A 140 -22.62 12.75 -62.58
CA SER A 140 -21.76 11.89 -63.43
C SER A 140 -20.48 11.24 -62.85
N ASN A 141 -20.40 9.90 -62.91
CA ASN A 141 -19.54 9.25 -63.91
C ASN A 141 -19.77 7.74 -64.08
N HIS A 142 -19.73 7.35 -65.35
CA HIS A 142 -19.79 6.00 -65.90
C HIS A 142 -18.59 5.12 -65.54
N THR A 143 -18.85 3.79 -65.48
CA THR A 143 -18.09 2.61 -65.98
C THR A 143 -18.21 1.46 -64.96
N SER A 144 -18.46 0.18 -65.23
CA SER A 144 -18.73 -0.63 -66.43
C SER A 144 -19.28 -1.99 -65.95
N GLU A 145 -20.25 -2.52 -66.71
CA GLU A 145 -20.71 -3.92 -66.92
C GLU A 145 -19.71 -5.10 -66.69
N PRO A 146 -20.08 -6.40 -66.90
CA PRO A 146 -21.30 -7.17 -66.58
C PRO A 146 -20.99 -8.63 -66.12
N GLY A 147 -22.01 -9.43 -65.75
CA GLY A 147 -21.80 -10.88 -65.52
C GLY A 147 -23.07 -11.70 -65.32
N HIS A 148 -23.60 -12.23 -66.42
CA HIS A 148 -24.74 -13.16 -66.53
C HIS A 148 -24.57 -14.48 -65.74
N SER A 149 -25.64 -15.01 -65.12
CA SER A 149 -26.49 -16.04 -65.74
C SER A 149 -27.45 -16.76 -64.77
N PRO A 150 -28.53 -17.39 -65.30
CA PRO A 150 -29.76 -17.73 -64.59
C PRO A 150 -29.99 -19.25 -64.47
N THR A 151 -30.92 -19.68 -63.60
CA THR A 151 -31.61 -20.97 -63.80
C THR A 151 -33.10 -20.87 -63.47
N LEU A 152 -33.87 -20.84 -64.56
CA LEU A 152 -35.28 -21.16 -64.69
C LEU A 152 -35.52 -22.66 -64.44
N THR A 153 -36.59 -22.98 -63.71
CA THR A 153 -37.35 -24.22 -63.95
C THR A 153 -38.84 -23.91 -63.97
N ILE A 154 -39.34 -23.73 -65.18
CA ILE A 154 -40.76 -23.75 -65.53
C ILE A 154 -41.23 -25.20 -65.60
N ARG A 155 -42.33 -25.54 -64.93
CA ARG A 155 -43.24 -26.61 -65.39
C ARG A 155 -44.69 -26.18 -65.21
N HIS A 156 -45.29 -25.77 -66.33
CA HIS A 156 -46.72 -25.70 -66.52
C HIS A 156 -47.31 -27.12 -66.56
N THR A 157 -48.48 -27.33 -65.96
CA THR A 157 -49.56 -28.09 -66.61
C THR A 157 -50.93 -27.60 -66.14
N ASN A 158 -51.74 -27.21 -67.13
CA ASN A 158 -53.14 -26.81 -67.05
C ASN A 158 -54.05 -27.90 -66.47
N GLY A 159 -54.96 -27.48 -65.59
CA GLY A 159 -56.16 -28.23 -65.21
C GLY A 159 -57.38 -27.31 -65.20
N ASN A 160 -58.18 -27.38 -66.26
CA ASN A 160 -59.48 -26.73 -66.37
C ASN A 160 -60.40 -27.17 -65.21
N GLY A 161 -60.88 -26.20 -64.42
CA GLY A 161 -61.84 -26.42 -63.35
C GLY A 161 -62.68 -25.17 -63.10
N ARG A 162 -63.62 -24.89 -63.99
CA ARG A 162 -64.73 -23.95 -63.77
C ARG A 162 -65.52 -24.41 -62.54
N HIS A 163 -65.35 -23.76 -61.39
CA HIS A 163 -66.44 -23.56 -60.42
C HIS A 163 -66.22 -22.23 -59.69
N LYS A 164 -67.23 -21.36 -59.80
CA LYS A 164 -67.37 -20.10 -59.06
C LYS A 164 -67.37 -20.39 -57.56
N SER A 165 -66.29 -20.05 -56.87
CA SER A 165 -66.26 -19.77 -55.45
C SER A 165 -66.13 -18.25 -55.29
N LYS A 166 -67.23 -17.57 -54.93
CA LYS A 166 -67.22 -16.15 -54.55
C LYS A 166 -66.57 -15.93 -53.17
N LYS A 167 -65.95 -16.97 -52.58
CA LYS A 167 -65.42 -16.99 -51.21
C LYS A 167 -63.90 -16.81 -51.13
N ASP A 168 -63.17 -16.97 -52.24
CA ASP A 168 -61.70 -16.82 -52.27
C ASP A 168 -61.20 -15.40 -52.53
N LYS A 169 -62.08 -14.45 -52.95
CA LYS A 169 -61.70 -13.03 -53.09
C LYS A 169 -61.56 -12.33 -51.74
N ASP A 170 -62.45 -12.61 -50.77
CA ASP A 170 -62.38 -12.03 -49.42
C ASP A 170 -61.16 -12.51 -48.61
N LEU A 171 -60.67 -13.73 -48.87
CA LEU A 171 -59.49 -14.26 -48.19
C LEU A 171 -58.19 -13.66 -48.74
N ASN A 172 -58.14 -13.34 -50.04
CA ASN A 172 -57.01 -12.63 -50.66
C ASN A 172 -56.96 -11.13 -50.32
N ASP A 173 -58.05 -10.52 -49.86
CA ASP A 173 -58.02 -9.14 -49.35
C ASP A 173 -57.46 -9.09 -47.93
N ARG A 174 -57.73 -10.11 -47.08
CA ARG A 174 -57.21 -10.17 -45.71
C ARG A 174 -55.70 -10.39 -45.63
N THR A 175 -55.08 -11.00 -46.63
CA THR A 175 -53.61 -11.14 -46.70
C THR A 175 -52.89 -9.84 -47.05
N ARG A 176 -53.62 -8.79 -47.48
CA ARG A 176 -53.08 -7.43 -47.69
C ARG A 176 -53.26 -6.50 -46.49
N TRP A 177 -53.97 -6.95 -45.45
CA TRP A 177 -54.21 -6.09 -44.30
C TRP A 177 -52.92 -6.01 -43.47
N LYS A 178 -52.45 -4.78 -43.27
CA LYS A 178 -51.35 -4.50 -42.36
C LYS A 178 -51.74 -4.85 -40.93
N THR A 179 -50.79 -5.28 -40.14
CA THR A 179 -50.96 -5.54 -38.71
C THR A 179 -50.55 -4.32 -37.90
N LEU A 180 -50.98 -4.20 -36.64
CA LEU A 180 -50.52 -3.09 -35.79
C LEU A 180 -49.00 -3.09 -35.62
N ARG A 181 -48.37 -4.26 -35.74
CA ARG A 181 -46.92 -4.46 -35.75
C ARG A 181 -46.23 -3.71 -36.90
N ASP A 182 -46.86 -3.58 -38.07
CA ASP A 182 -46.29 -2.86 -39.21
C ASP A 182 -46.19 -1.33 -39.00
N PHE A 183 -46.82 -0.81 -37.94
CA PHE A 183 -46.76 0.60 -37.53
C PHE A 183 -45.81 0.84 -36.35
N VAL A 184 -45.20 -0.23 -35.82
CA VAL A 184 -44.16 -0.15 -34.81
C VAL A 184 -42.82 -0.01 -35.52
N ASP A 185 -41.98 0.93 -35.06
CA ASP A 185 -40.61 1.05 -35.55
C ASP A 185 -39.74 -0.05 -34.93
N GLU A 186 -39.79 -1.25 -35.51
CA GLU A 186 -39.02 -2.40 -35.06
C GLU A 186 -37.52 -2.16 -35.14
N ARG A 187 -37.06 -1.32 -36.08
CA ARG A 187 -35.64 -0.97 -36.20
C ARG A 187 -35.17 -0.17 -35.01
N ALA A 188 -35.94 0.85 -34.60
CA ALA A 188 -35.62 1.62 -33.41
C ALA A 188 -35.62 0.77 -32.11
N ILE A 189 -36.46 -0.27 -32.05
CA ILE A 189 -36.48 -1.21 -30.92
C ILE A 189 -35.23 -2.11 -30.94
N GLU A 190 -34.89 -2.67 -32.10
CA GLU A 190 -33.71 -3.52 -32.29
C GLU A 190 -32.42 -2.75 -31.97
N ASP A 191 -32.25 -1.55 -32.53
CA ASP A 191 -31.08 -0.68 -32.31
C ASP A 191 -30.90 -0.36 -30.81
N ALA A 192 -32.02 -0.17 -30.11
CA ALA A 192 -31.97 0.16 -28.68
C ALA A 192 -31.69 -1.08 -27.81
N ILE A 193 -32.15 -2.28 -28.22
CA ILE A 193 -31.77 -3.55 -27.59
C ILE A 193 -30.28 -3.83 -27.83
N GLU A 194 -29.77 -3.62 -29.04
CA GLU A 194 -28.35 -3.75 -29.37
C GLU A 194 -27.50 -2.80 -28.52
N THR A 195 -27.92 -1.55 -28.38
CA THR A 195 -27.25 -0.57 -27.51
C THR A 195 -27.21 -1.04 -26.06
N ILE A 196 -28.32 -1.56 -25.52
CA ILE A 196 -28.38 -2.09 -24.15
C ILE A 196 -27.44 -3.29 -23.99
N GLU A 197 -27.38 -4.20 -24.96
CA GLU A 197 -26.49 -5.35 -24.87
C GLU A 197 -25.01 -4.95 -24.96
N ALA A 198 -24.67 -3.99 -25.83
CA ALA A 198 -23.32 -3.42 -25.91
C ALA A 198 -22.89 -2.77 -24.59
N GLU A 199 -23.76 -1.97 -23.97
CA GLU A 199 -23.51 -1.35 -22.65
C GLU A 199 -23.41 -2.39 -21.53
N ARG A 200 -24.18 -3.49 -21.60
CA ARG A 200 -24.06 -4.60 -20.64
C ARG A 200 -22.71 -5.30 -20.77
N VAL A 201 -22.24 -5.55 -21.99
CA VAL A 201 -20.92 -6.17 -22.22
C VAL A 201 -19.82 -5.27 -21.67
N ALA A 202 -19.89 -3.96 -21.95
CA ALA A 202 -18.94 -3.00 -21.40
C ALA A 202 -18.95 -2.97 -19.86
N LEU A 203 -20.12 -3.07 -19.23
CA LEU A 203 -20.25 -3.16 -17.78
C LEU A 203 -19.65 -4.47 -17.22
N ASP A 204 -19.87 -5.59 -17.90
CA ASP A 204 -19.34 -6.92 -17.52
C ASP A 204 -17.81 -6.94 -17.57
N ASP A 205 -17.22 -6.36 -18.62
CA ASP A 205 -15.76 -6.20 -18.76
C ASP A 205 -15.17 -5.41 -17.59
N VAL A 206 -15.83 -4.31 -17.19
CA VAL A 206 -15.39 -3.50 -16.05
C VAL A 206 -15.56 -4.26 -14.72
N LEU A 207 -16.67 -4.98 -14.51
CA LEU A 207 -16.88 -5.80 -13.31
C LEU A 207 -15.84 -6.94 -13.20
N ALA A 208 -15.48 -7.54 -14.32
CA ALA A 208 -14.43 -8.56 -14.39
C ALA A 208 -13.05 -7.97 -14.08
N SER A 209 -12.72 -6.80 -14.66
CA SER A 209 -11.43 -6.13 -14.44
C SER A 209 -11.16 -5.73 -12.98
N THR A 210 -12.23 -5.51 -12.21
CA THR A 210 -12.15 -5.09 -10.80
C THR A 210 -12.26 -6.26 -9.81
N ALA A 211 -12.33 -7.52 -10.30
CA ALA A 211 -12.66 -8.71 -9.51
C ALA A 211 -11.67 -9.02 -8.41
N ASP A 212 -10.39 -8.89 -8.75
CA ASP A 212 -9.30 -9.27 -7.85
C ASP A 212 -8.85 -8.11 -6.95
N TYR A 213 -9.55 -6.98 -6.96
CA TYR A 213 -9.14 -5.81 -6.17
C TYR A 213 -9.12 -6.08 -4.66
N PRO A 214 -10.17 -6.68 -4.05
CA PRO A 214 -10.17 -6.90 -2.61
C PRO A 214 -9.06 -7.85 -2.14
N SER A 215 -8.78 -8.92 -2.91
CA SER A 215 -7.70 -9.86 -2.61
C SER A 215 -6.33 -9.21 -2.79
N THR A 216 -6.12 -8.51 -3.91
CA THR A 216 -4.86 -7.79 -4.18
C THR A 216 -4.56 -6.75 -3.10
N LEU A 217 -5.56 -5.98 -2.66
CA LEU A 217 -5.40 -5.02 -1.57
C LEU A 217 -5.13 -5.72 -0.23
N HIS A 218 -5.77 -6.84 0.05
CA HIS A 218 -5.51 -7.58 1.28
C HIS A 218 -4.09 -8.14 1.34
N ASP A 219 -3.62 -8.73 0.24
CA ASP A 219 -2.30 -9.34 0.13
C ASP A 219 -1.18 -8.28 0.21
N THR A 220 -1.36 -7.14 -0.46
CA THR A 220 -0.42 -6.01 -0.39
C THR A 220 -0.39 -5.40 1.01
N LEU A 221 -1.54 -5.18 1.64
CA LEU A 221 -1.61 -4.72 3.03
C LEU A 221 -0.93 -5.67 4.02
N SER A 222 -1.12 -6.99 3.85
CA SER A 222 -0.43 -7.99 4.67
C SER A 222 1.07 -7.96 4.45
N THR A 223 1.51 -7.85 3.20
CA THR A 223 2.94 -7.79 2.83
C THR A 223 3.62 -6.58 3.46
N ILE A 224 3.02 -5.39 3.37
CA ILE A 224 3.56 -4.16 3.98
C ILE A 224 3.58 -4.28 5.50
N ARG A 225 2.52 -4.85 6.09
CA ARG A 225 2.45 -5.09 7.54
C ARG A 225 3.55 -6.04 8.02
N ASP A 226 3.81 -7.11 7.28
CA ASP A 226 4.80 -8.13 7.64
C ASP A 226 6.25 -7.65 7.41
N ALA A 227 6.43 -6.65 6.53
CA ALA A 227 7.72 -5.99 6.29
C ALA A 227 8.12 -5.01 7.40
N LEU A 228 7.20 -4.61 8.28
CA LEU A 228 7.51 -3.69 9.38
C LEU A 228 8.57 -4.28 10.32
N PRO A 229 9.58 -3.48 10.74
CA PRO A 229 10.52 -3.92 11.75
C PRO A 229 9.78 -4.37 13.01
N ARG A 230 10.10 -5.59 13.46
CA ARG A 230 9.62 -6.06 14.76
C ARG A 230 10.19 -5.13 15.83
N ALA A 231 9.41 -4.88 16.89
CA ALA A 231 9.88 -4.06 18.01
C ALA A 231 11.25 -4.56 18.46
N CYS A 232 12.29 -3.77 18.18
CA CYS A 232 13.66 -4.11 18.53
C CYS A 232 13.72 -4.33 20.04
N GLN A 233 14.45 -5.36 20.49
CA GLN A 233 14.70 -5.51 21.92
C GLN A 233 15.50 -4.29 22.38
N SER A 234 14.81 -3.33 22.98
CA SER A 234 15.40 -2.10 23.48
C SER A 234 16.46 -2.48 24.51
N ILE A 235 17.74 -2.23 24.20
CA ILE A 235 18.76 -2.13 25.24
C ILE A 235 18.27 -1.07 26.24
N ARG A 236 18.40 -1.38 27.52
CA ARG A 236 18.04 -0.47 28.61
C ARG A 236 19.16 0.53 28.77
N VAL A 237 19.09 1.61 27.99
CA VAL A 237 20.09 2.69 27.93
C VAL A 237 20.38 3.24 29.33
N ASP A 238 19.36 3.35 30.17
CA ASP A 238 19.46 3.74 31.58
C ASP A 238 20.38 2.81 32.38
N GLU A 239 20.23 1.50 32.21
CA GLU A 239 21.07 0.51 32.88
C GLU A 239 22.52 0.56 32.39
N VAL A 240 22.73 0.79 31.09
CA VAL A 240 24.08 0.88 30.52
C VAL A 240 24.83 2.08 31.11
N LEU A 241 24.19 3.26 31.09
CA LEU A 241 24.79 4.50 31.59
C LEU A 241 25.02 4.46 33.10
N THR A 242 24.04 3.96 33.88
CA THR A 242 24.17 3.83 35.34
C THR A 242 25.38 2.97 35.69
N LYS A 243 25.52 1.81 35.02
CA LYS A 243 26.66 0.94 35.30
C LYS A 243 27.99 1.58 34.85
N GLN A 244 28.01 2.39 33.77
CA GLN A 244 29.22 3.11 33.34
C GLN A 244 29.61 4.20 34.35
N GLU A 245 28.63 4.86 34.96
CA GLU A 245 28.83 5.81 36.06
C GLU A 245 29.39 5.11 37.30
N ASP A 246 28.83 3.95 37.69
CA ASP A 246 29.35 3.13 38.80
C ASP A 246 30.82 2.74 38.58
N LEU A 247 31.17 2.25 37.38
CA LEU A 247 32.56 1.92 37.05
C LEU A 247 33.46 3.16 37.07
N SER A 248 32.97 4.30 36.57
CA SER A 248 33.74 5.55 36.56
C SER A 248 34.02 6.05 37.98
N ALA A 249 33.07 5.87 38.90
CA ALA A 249 33.25 6.17 40.31
C ALA A 249 34.32 5.27 40.95
N THR A 250 34.26 3.95 40.72
CA THR A 250 35.30 3.01 41.19
C THR A 250 36.68 3.35 40.64
N MET A 251 36.77 3.71 39.35
CA MET A 251 38.05 4.13 38.75
C MET A 251 38.59 5.42 39.38
N ALA A 252 37.72 6.38 39.72
CA ALA A 252 38.13 7.60 40.40
C ALA A 252 38.68 7.33 41.81
N GLU A 253 38.02 6.45 42.58
CA GLU A 253 38.49 6.02 43.90
C GLU A 253 39.86 5.32 43.83
N GLN A 254 40.05 4.43 42.85
CA GLN A 254 41.33 3.77 42.61
C GLN A 254 42.43 4.75 42.18
N LEU A 255 42.11 5.74 41.35
CA LEU A 255 43.06 6.78 40.93
C LEU A 255 43.47 7.69 42.09
N GLU A 256 42.52 8.05 42.97
CA GLU A 256 42.80 8.80 44.20
C GLU A 256 43.74 8.00 45.11
N SER A 257 43.50 6.69 45.27
CA SER A 257 44.39 5.81 46.03
C SER A 257 45.81 5.74 45.45
N LEU A 258 45.96 5.67 44.12
CA LEU A 258 47.27 5.72 43.45
C LEU A 258 47.99 7.07 43.65
N ALA A 259 47.24 8.17 43.61
CA ALA A 259 47.79 9.51 43.81
C ALA A 259 48.26 9.69 45.26
N GLU A 260 47.45 9.29 46.24
CA GLU A 260 47.84 9.29 47.65
C GLU A 260 49.07 8.41 47.92
N HIS A 261 49.16 7.24 47.29
CA HIS A 261 50.35 6.38 47.41
C HIS A 261 51.59 7.06 46.84
N TYR A 262 51.49 7.69 45.66
CA TYR A 262 52.59 8.43 45.07
C TYR A 262 53.05 9.60 45.94
N ASP A 263 52.12 10.39 46.47
CA ASP A 263 52.43 11.51 47.38
C ASP A 263 53.14 11.02 48.66
N LYS A 264 52.72 9.87 49.21
CA LYS A 264 53.39 9.23 50.36
C LYS A 264 54.82 8.79 50.02
N MET A 265 55.02 8.15 48.86
CA MET A 265 56.36 7.73 48.43
C MET A 265 57.27 8.93 48.16
N GLU A 266 56.77 9.97 47.50
CA GLU A 266 57.52 11.19 47.23
C GLU A 266 57.87 11.94 48.53
N GLY A 267 56.92 12.02 49.47
CA GLY A 267 57.16 12.57 50.81
C GLY A 267 58.25 11.83 51.58
N ALA A 268 58.19 10.48 51.60
CA ALA A 268 59.21 9.66 52.24
C ALA A 268 60.60 9.87 51.63
N LEU A 269 60.69 10.04 50.30
CA LEU A 269 61.95 10.36 49.63
C LEU A 269 62.51 11.72 50.06
N GLN A 270 61.66 12.75 50.18
CA GLN A 270 62.07 14.07 50.63
C GLN A 270 62.52 14.07 52.11
N GLU A 271 61.81 13.33 52.97
CA GLU A 271 62.17 13.14 54.38
C GLU A 271 63.52 12.42 54.52
N HIS A 272 63.74 11.37 53.72
CA HIS A 272 65.03 10.68 53.65
C HIS A 272 66.15 11.63 53.20
N GLU A 273 65.91 12.47 52.18
CA GLU A 273 66.87 13.48 51.71
C GLU A 273 67.16 14.56 52.78
N ALA A 274 66.19 14.88 53.64
CA ALA A 274 66.34 15.77 54.79
C ALA A 274 67.10 15.12 55.97
N GLY A 275 67.40 13.82 55.88
CA GLY A 275 68.18 13.07 56.86
C GLY A 275 67.35 12.25 57.85
N GLU A 276 66.07 12.04 57.58
CA GLU A 276 65.24 11.09 58.32
C GLU A 276 65.67 9.65 58.02
N VAL A 277 65.65 8.80 59.04
CA VAL A 277 66.06 7.40 58.93
C VAL A 277 64.82 6.53 59.08
N PHE A 278 64.44 5.85 58.01
CA PHE A 278 63.32 4.92 57.99
C PHE A 278 63.73 3.60 58.65
N GLY A 279 62.82 3.02 59.43
CA GLY A 279 62.98 1.67 59.93
C GLY A 279 62.89 0.65 58.79
N GLU A 280 63.47 -0.54 59.01
CA GLU A 280 63.30 -1.66 58.08
C GLU A 280 61.83 -2.06 57.92
N ASP A 281 61.03 -1.93 58.98
CA ASP A 281 59.59 -2.17 58.96
C ASP A 281 58.86 -1.16 58.04
N ASP A 282 59.24 0.12 58.07
CA ASP A 282 58.65 1.17 57.21
C ASP A 282 58.95 0.90 55.73
N LEU A 283 60.20 0.52 55.41
CA LEU A 283 60.61 0.15 54.05
C LEU A 283 59.88 -1.10 53.54
N GLN A 284 59.68 -2.10 54.40
CA GLN A 284 58.90 -3.30 54.04
C GLN A 284 57.43 -2.98 53.78
N ASP A 285 56.81 -2.10 54.57
CA ASP A 285 55.43 -1.66 54.35
C ASP A 285 55.29 -0.90 53.02
N MET A 286 56.18 0.05 52.74
CA MET A 286 56.20 0.77 51.45
C MET A 286 56.39 -0.17 50.26
N GLN A 287 57.26 -1.18 50.40
CA GLN A 287 57.49 -2.18 49.37
C GLN A 287 56.29 -3.10 49.18
N ARG A 288 55.57 -3.44 50.26
CA ARG A 288 54.31 -4.19 50.17
C ARG A 288 53.25 -3.42 49.39
N ASP A 289 53.00 -2.16 49.76
CA ASP A 289 51.99 -1.33 49.10
C ASP A 289 52.35 -1.11 47.62
N THR A 290 53.64 -0.91 47.32
CA THR A 290 54.14 -0.82 45.95
C THR A 290 53.91 -2.11 45.13
N ASN A 291 53.94 -3.28 45.76
CA ASN A 291 53.66 -4.56 45.10
C ASN A 291 52.16 -4.78 44.81
N GLU A 292 51.26 -4.00 45.42
CA GLU A 292 49.81 -4.05 45.15
C GLU A 292 49.41 -3.17 43.94
N LEU A 293 50.23 -2.17 43.59
CA LEU A 293 49.96 -1.25 42.47
C LEU A 293 49.65 -1.96 41.13
N PRO A 294 50.35 -3.04 40.73
CA PRO A 294 50.01 -3.75 39.49
C PRO A 294 48.59 -4.34 39.49
N ALA A 295 48.08 -4.76 40.65
CA ALA A 295 46.71 -5.27 40.77
C ALA A 295 45.69 -4.14 40.60
N ILE A 296 45.91 -2.99 41.24
CA ILE A 296 45.05 -1.79 41.10
C ILE A 296 45.03 -1.32 39.63
N VAL A 297 46.18 -1.26 38.96
CA VAL A 297 46.25 -0.89 37.53
C VAL A 297 45.52 -1.90 36.65
N SER A 298 45.59 -3.20 36.98
CA SER A 298 44.82 -4.24 36.26
C SER A 298 43.31 -4.05 36.43
N GLU A 299 42.83 -3.73 37.63
CA GLU A 299 41.41 -3.47 37.89
C GLU A 299 40.91 -2.20 37.17
N LEU A 300 41.75 -1.16 37.07
CA LEU A 300 41.48 0.04 36.27
C LEU A 300 41.35 -0.30 34.77
N ASP A 301 42.22 -1.14 34.23
CA ASP A 301 42.15 -1.56 32.82
C ASP A 301 40.90 -2.40 32.54
N GLU A 302 40.55 -3.32 33.45
CA GLU A 302 39.32 -4.11 33.36
C GLU A 302 38.06 -3.24 33.39
N SER A 303 38.04 -2.23 34.27
CA SER A 303 36.95 -1.25 34.37
C SER A 303 36.85 -0.41 33.09
N CYS A 304 37.98 0.05 32.55
CA CYS A 304 38.03 0.76 31.27
C CYS A 304 37.49 -0.11 30.13
N ALA A 305 37.94 -1.36 30.03
CA ALA A 305 37.48 -2.30 29.01
C ALA A 305 35.98 -2.64 29.17
N ALA A 306 35.45 -2.64 30.40
CA ALA A 306 34.03 -2.82 30.65
C ALA A 306 33.18 -1.62 30.20
N ILE A 307 33.69 -0.38 30.36
CA ILE A 307 33.06 0.83 29.82
C ILE A 307 33.02 0.79 28.29
N GLU A 308 34.12 0.40 27.64
CA GLU A 308 34.21 0.27 26.18
C GLU A 308 33.25 -0.79 25.64
N ARG A 309 33.20 -1.99 26.23
CA ARG A 309 32.23 -3.04 25.82
C ARG A 309 30.78 -2.57 25.88
N ARG A 310 30.42 -1.80 26.90
CA ARG A 310 29.08 -1.22 27.02
C ARG A 310 28.78 -0.18 25.96
N ARG A 311 29.80 0.58 25.54
CA ARG A 311 29.66 1.47 24.39
C ARG A 311 29.42 0.68 23.10
N ASP A 312 30.12 -0.43 22.90
CA ASP A 312 29.92 -1.29 21.73
C ASP A 312 28.49 -1.86 21.69
N GLU A 313 27.91 -2.21 22.85
CA GLU A 313 26.50 -2.59 22.95
C GLU A 313 25.56 -1.47 22.44
N LEU A 314 25.81 -0.21 22.83
CA LEU A 314 25.04 0.94 22.35
C LEU A 314 25.19 1.16 20.84
N LEU A 315 26.41 1.02 20.31
CA LEU A 315 26.68 1.17 18.87
C LEU A 315 26.01 0.06 18.06
N SER A 316 26.01 -1.19 18.54
CA SER A 316 25.29 -2.29 17.89
C SER A 316 23.79 -2.00 17.82
N ALA A 317 23.18 -1.57 18.93
CA ALA A 317 21.76 -1.20 18.93
C ALA A 317 21.46 0.01 18.05
N LYS A 318 22.38 0.99 17.98
CA LYS A 318 22.26 2.13 17.07
C LYS A 318 22.23 1.66 15.61
N HIS A 319 23.13 0.77 15.22
CA HIS A 319 23.15 0.22 13.86
C HIS A 319 21.89 -0.58 13.52
N GLU A 320 21.37 -1.39 14.45
CA GLU A 320 20.10 -2.10 14.26
C GLU A 320 18.91 -1.15 14.08
N ALA A 321 18.89 -0.04 14.83
CA ALA A 321 17.87 0.98 14.70
C ALA A 321 18.00 1.78 13.39
N GLU A 322 19.23 2.01 12.89
CA GLU A 322 19.48 2.63 11.58
C GLU A 322 18.97 1.74 10.45
N HIS A 323 19.30 0.45 10.49
CA HIS A 323 18.79 -0.55 9.55
C HIS A 323 17.25 -0.66 9.59
N SER A 324 16.66 -0.59 10.78
CA SER A 324 15.19 -0.54 10.93
C SER A 324 14.59 0.69 10.26
N LEU A 325 15.28 1.83 10.30
CA LEU A 325 14.84 3.05 9.63
C LEU A 325 14.93 2.92 8.09
N GLU A 326 15.96 2.27 7.56
CA GLU A 326 16.09 1.98 6.12
C GLU A 326 14.94 1.09 5.61
N ILE A 327 14.58 0.05 6.37
CA ILE A 327 13.41 -0.78 6.08
C ILE A 327 12.13 0.07 6.09
N LEU A 328 11.96 0.95 7.07
CA LEU A 328 10.80 1.83 7.15
C LEU A 328 10.72 2.82 5.99
N CYS A 329 11.84 3.34 5.50
CA CYS A 329 11.85 4.16 4.28
C CYS A 329 11.31 3.38 3.08
N THR A 330 11.79 2.15 2.87
CA THR A 330 11.27 1.28 1.80
C THR A 330 9.77 0.96 2.01
N THR A 331 9.34 0.81 3.27
CA THR A 331 7.94 0.56 3.61
C THR A 331 7.05 1.77 3.31
N LEU A 332 7.56 2.99 3.51
CA LEU A 332 6.86 4.22 3.13
C LEU A 332 6.72 4.35 1.61
N ASP A 333 7.75 3.97 0.84
CA ASP A 333 7.66 3.94 -0.62
C ASP A 333 6.58 2.94 -1.08
N ASN A 334 6.51 1.76 -0.46
CA ASN A 334 5.45 0.78 -0.73
C ASN A 334 4.05 1.29 -0.36
N LEU A 335 3.94 2.12 0.69
CA LEU A 335 2.67 2.76 1.06
C LEU A 335 2.24 3.83 0.05
N ASP A 336 3.19 4.57 -0.50
CA ASP A 336 2.93 5.57 -1.54
C ASP A 336 2.41 4.89 -2.82
N GLU A 337 3.10 3.82 -3.25
CA GLU A 337 2.66 2.98 -4.37
C GLU A 337 1.27 2.36 -4.12
N LEU A 338 1.02 1.85 -2.90
CA LEU A 338 -0.31 1.37 -2.53
C LEU A 338 -1.35 2.49 -2.63
N GLY A 339 -1.01 3.72 -2.23
CA GLY A 339 -1.86 4.90 -2.35
C GLY A 339 -2.27 5.17 -3.80
N ASP A 340 -1.30 5.13 -4.73
CA ASP A 340 -1.54 5.29 -6.17
C ASP A 340 -2.44 4.17 -6.73
N ILE A 341 -2.12 2.92 -6.43
CA ILE A 341 -2.92 1.74 -6.84
C ILE A 341 -4.36 1.88 -6.33
N MET A 342 -4.54 2.24 -5.06
CA MET A 342 -5.87 2.42 -4.47
C MET A 342 -6.63 3.60 -5.10
N GLY A 343 -5.92 4.67 -5.46
CA GLY A 343 -6.47 5.80 -6.20
C GLY A 343 -7.01 5.37 -7.57
N GLU A 344 -6.23 4.61 -8.33
CA GLU A 344 -6.65 4.06 -9.62
C GLU A 344 -7.84 3.10 -9.46
N MET A 345 -7.80 2.20 -8.47
CA MET A 345 -8.89 1.26 -8.19
C MET A 345 -10.20 1.99 -7.85
N LEU A 346 -10.13 3.06 -7.05
CA LEU A 346 -11.30 3.89 -6.72
C LEU A 346 -11.87 4.58 -7.96
N GLU A 347 -11.00 5.10 -8.83
CA GLU A 347 -11.43 5.74 -10.07
C GLU A 347 -12.12 4.74 -11.00
N GLN A 348 -11.55 3.54 -11.15
CA GLN A 348 -12.14 2.45 -11.94
C GLN A 348 -13.49 2.00 -11.36
N GLN A 349 -13.60 1.85 -10.03
CA GLN A 349 -14.86 1.55 -9.36
C GLN A 349 -15.91 2.66 -9.60
N GLN A 350 -15.51 3.93 -9.57
CA GLN A 350 -16.40 5.05 -9.87
C GLN A 350 -16.87 5.06 -11.33
N ARG A 351 -16.00 4.69 -12.28
CA ARG A 351 -16.37 4.51 -13.69
C ARG A 351 -17.39 3.39 -13.86
N ALA A 352 -17.21 2.26 -13.16
CA ALA A 352 -18.15 1.13 -13.16
C ALA A 352 -19.55 1.55 -12.67
N GLU A 353 -19.61 2.28 -11.55
CA GLU A 353 -20.87 2.81 -11.01
C GLU A 353 -21.56 3.78 -11.97
N ASN A 354 -20.79 4.63 -12.65
CA ASN A 354 -21.32 5.55 -13.66
C ASN A 354 -21.84 4.80 -14.90
N GLY A 355 -21.14 3.75 -15.34
CA GLY A 355 -21.57 2.87 -16.43
C GLY A 355 -22.93 2.22 -16.12
N LEU A 356 -23.08 1.63 -14.93
CA LEU A 356 -24.37 1.08 -14.50
C LEU A 356 -25.48 2.16 -14.48
N ARG A 357 -25.16 3.38 -14.05
CA ARG A 357 -26.15 4.48 -14.03
C ARG A 357 -26.63 4.85 -15.44
N ILE A 358 -25.73 4.90 -16.42
CA ILE A 358 -26.05 5.15 -17.82
C ILE A 358 -26.92 4.02 -18.36
N TYR A 359 -26.50 2.77 -18.15
CA TYR A 359 -27.24 1.57 -18.53
C TYR A 359 -28.69 1.59 -18.02
N ILE A 360 -28.89 1.88 -16.73
CA ILE A 360 -30.22 2.00 -16.11
C ILE A 360 -31.05 3.13 -16.75
N SER A 361 -30.42 4.26 -17.09
CA SER A 361 -31.09 5.42 -17.69
C SER A 361 -31.59 5.13 -19.10
N ILE A 362 -30.78 4.47 -19.94
CA ILE A 362 -31.15 4.07 -21.30
C ILE A 362 -32.34 3.12 -21.24
N TYR A 363 -32.24 2.08 -20.41
CA TYR A 363 -33.32 1.11 -20.23
C TYR A 363 -34.62 1.74 -19.70
N SER A 364 -34.53 2.65 -18.73
CA SER A 364 -35.71 3.34 -18.19
C SER A 364 -36.40 4.21 -19.24
N SER A 365 -35.63 4.86 -20.12
CA SER A 365 -36.16 5.65 -21.22
C SER A 365 -36.88 4.77 -22.24
N LEU A 366 -36.27 3.64 -22.62
CA LEU A 366 -36.85 2.63 -23.51
C LEU A 366 -38.16 2.06 -22.95
N LYS A 367 -38.17 1.69 -21.67
CA LYS A 367 -39.36 1.20 -20.98
C LYS A 367 -40.50 2.20 -21.03
N SER A 368 -40.23 3.49 -20.82
CA SER A 368 -41.24 4.56 -20.93
C SER A 368 -41.79 4.70 -22.35
N CYS A 369 -40.94 4.64 -23.38
CA CYS A 369 -41.39 4.65 -24.78
C CYS A 369 -42.33 3.48 -25.10
N LEU A 370 -42.01 2.28 -24.61
CA LEU A 370 -42.82 1.08 -24.85
C LEU A 370 -44.11 1.02 -24.04
N ILE A 371 -44.16 1.60 -22.84
CA ILE A 371 -45.43 1.83 -22.13
C ILE A 371 -46.33 2.75 -22.96
N GLY A 372 -45.76 3.79 -23.58
CA GLY A 372 -46.46 4.64 -24.54
C GLY A 372 -47.09 3.85 -25.70
N LEU A 373 -46.34 2.92 -26.28
CA LEU A 373 -46.81 2.03 -27.34
C LEU A 373 -47.95 1.10 -26.89
N ARG A 374 -47.90 0.58 -25.65
CA ARG A 374 -48.98 -0.25 -25.07
C ARG A 374 -50.31 0.49 -24.94
N HIS A 375 -50.29 1.82 -24.84
CA HIS A 375 -51.50 2.65 -24.78
C HIS A 375 -52.08 2.97 -26.16
N ILE A 376 -51.41 2.60 -27.26
CA ILE A 376 -51.94 2.66 -28.62
C ILE A 376 -52.90 1.46 -28.80
N LYS A 377 -54.15 1.62 -28.36
CA LYS A 377 -55.26 0.76 -28.78
C LYS A 377 -55.84 1.31 -30.08
N ALA A 378 -56.11 0.43 -31.04
CA ALA A 378 -56.99 0.79 -32.16
C ALA A 378 -58.34 1.30 -31.59
N PRO A 379 -58.84 2.47 -32.01
CA PRO A 379 -60.18 2.89 -31.65
C PRO A 379 -61.15 1.85 -32.23
N SER A 380 -61.86 1.17 -31.34
CA SER A 380 -62.89 0.18 -31.65
C SER A 380 -64.10 0.79 -32.33
#